data_AF-A0A2J0N4K1-F1
#
_entry.id   AF-A0A2J0N4K1-F1
#
_cell.length_a   1.000
_cell.length_b   1.000
_cell.length_c   1.000
_cell.angle_alpha   90.00
_cell.angle_beta   90.00
_cell.angle_gamma   90.00
#
_symmetry.space_group_name_H-M   'P 1'
#
loop_
_entity.id
_entity.type
_entity.pdbx_description
1 polymer ?
#
loop_
_entity_poly.entity_id
_entity_poly.type
_entity_poly.pdbx_seq_one_letter_code
_entity_poly.pdbx_strand_id
1 'polypeptide(L)'
;MTKFKINLAIILALSFLAVSILSLPSAFCEDGAGQKIIKHVDVKNNKTVSGATILAKLKTKKGDAFSQKIVDEDIKRLYLLGFFSDVSVSVEDVQDGVGIIFTVMEKAPLTKVVFAGNKVFDSKRLEGAVESKLNEFADERKLKKDADNIKDLYEKKGYPWVEVIYKIETDEANASSKAIFTINEGARAVVKKIDLIGNTGFSDKRIAKIMKSRTAGFFRSGVYKKEVLEDDMERIKNFYRQAGYLDVKPGYELLFREKGRKKWIEIAVRIEEGRKYVTGAIKIANNTVFPEEELKALFNMKPGDTFTEEALHTDVGSIQEHYFDKGYIMARVRPDTVLNMATDRIDITYSLTEGEVAYVNKINIRGNTKTKDVVIRRELRIKPGERYDGAKLKRSKERLNNLGYFESITFDTEETAQADKRDMVVDVKETKTGEFSFGGGFSSIDKLIGFVEIEQRNFDMLNFPTFTGDGQDIKLRGEFGSTRKNYLLSWTEPWIFDKPLSFGFDLYASEHNKSGSTGYAYDETRQGGDVRFGKEFSEVLRGDLTYRIETVDISDLDSNVSQALKDEAGENTISSAMFQLTKNTTDNRFNPVRGAILVGSVEVAGGPLGGDK
;
A
#
# COMPACT_ATOMS: atom_id res chain seq x y z
N MET A 1 65.56 -14.12 13.26
CA MET A 1 66.22 -13.09 12.45
C MET A 1 65.36 -11.84 12.53
N THR A 2 65.79 -10.65 12.97
CA THR A 2 67.11 -10.24 13.50
C THR A 2 66.95 -9.12 14.55
N LYS A 3 67.84 -9.14 15.55
CA LYS A 3 67.96 -8.31 16.77
C LYS A 3 67.84 -6.78 16.52
N PHE A 4 67.47 -5.96 17.52
CA PHE A 4 68.44 -5.41 18.51
C PHE A 4 67.82 -5.03 19.88
N LYS A 5 68.64 -5.13 20.95
CA LYS A 5 68.42 -4.57 22.30
C LYS A 5 69.36 -3.35 22.47
N ILE A 6 69.09 -2.47 23.46
CA ILE A 6 70.07 -2.02 24.48
C ILE A 6 69.38 -1.11 25.53
N ASN A 7 69.84 -1.19 26.78
CA ASN A 7 69.42 -0.39 27.95
C ASN A 7 70.21 0.96 27.98
N LEU A 8 70.25 1.86 28.98
CA LEU A 8 69.93 1.85 30.42
C LEU A 8 69.92 3.30 30.96
N ALA A 9 69.48 3.46 32.24
CA ALA A 9 69.92 4.49 33.21
C ALA A 9 69.18 5.87 33.13
N ILE A 10 69.09 6.75 34.15
CA ILE A 10 69.41 6.76 35.61
C ILE A 10 68.71 8.02 36.23
N ILE A 11 68.32 8.20 37.51
CA ILE A 11 68.30 7.40 38.76
C ILE A 11 67.27 7.99 39.80
N LEU A 12 67.07 7.30 40.95
CA LEU A 12 66.69 7.67 42.35
C LEU A 12 66.27 9.13 42.75
N ALA A 13 65.57 9.41 43.87
CA ALA A 13 65.08 8.59 45.02
C ALA A 13 64.06 9.35 45.91
N LEU A 14 63.29 8.57 46.71
CA LEU A 14 62.77 8.78 48.09
C LEU A 14 62.49 10.23 48.61
N SER A 15 61.41 10.49 49.38
CA SER A 15 61.05 9.73 50.59
C SER A 15 59.59 9.94 51.06
N PHE A 16 59.16 9.05 51.97
CA PHE A 16 57.90 9.10 52.72
C PHE A 16 57.82 10.31 53.67
N LEU A 17 56.62 10.88 53.83
CA LEU A 17 56.11 11.27 55.15
C LEU A 17 54.58 11.13 55.21
N ALA A 18 54.08 10.38 56.19
CA ALA A 18 52.65 10.22 56.46
C ALA A 18 52.28 11.00 57.72
N VAL A 19 51.38 11.99 57.62
CA VAL A 19 50.89 12.75 58.77
C VAL A 19 49.38 13.04 58.62
N SER A 20 48.61 12.36 59.48
CA SER A 20 47.26 12.66 59.99
C SER A 20 46.18 13.28 59.09
N ILE A 21 45.06 12.56 59.01
CA ILE A 21 43.72 13.17 58.89
C ILE A 21 43.47 14.04 60.13
N LEU A 22 43.29 15.35 59.94
CA LEU A 22 42.57 16.19 60.90
C LEU A 22 41.44 16.91 60.16
N SER A 23 40.21 16.60 60.54
CA SER A 23 39.03 17.34 60.12
C SER A 23 39.02 18.72 60.78
N LEU A 24 39.29 19.77 60.01
CA LEU A 24 38.94 21.14 60.37
C LEU A 24 37.71 21.56 59.56
N PRO A 25 36.69 22.17 60.19
CA PRO A 25 35.50 22.59 59.48
C PRO A 25 35.88 23.68 58.47
N SER A 26 35.40 23.55 57.23
CA SER A 26 35.38 24.67 56.30
C SER A 26 34.50 25.76 56.90
N ALA A 27 35.13 26.75 57.53
CA ALA A 27 34.46 28.00 57.84
C ALA A 27 33.97 28.57 56.51
N PHE A 28 32.65 28.56 56.31
CA PHE A 28 32.01 29.43 55.34
C PHE A 28 32.28 30.86 55.80
N CYS A 29 33.39 31.43 55.33
CA CYS A 29 33.56 32.87 55.33
C CYS A 29 32.64 33.40 54.24
N GLU A 30 31.39 33.64 54.64
CA GLU A 30 30.38 34.32 53.84
C GLU A 30 30.78 35.79 53.74
N ASP A 31 31.77 36.05 52.88
CA ASP A 31 32.33 37.37 52.67
C ASP A 31 31.30 38.21 51.91
N GLY A 32 30.72 39.18 52.61
CA GLY A 32 29.59 39.99 52.18
C GLY A 32 29.93 41.01 51.09
N ALA A 33 30.46 40.56 49.96
CA ALA A 33 30.49 41.34 48.74
C ALA A 33 29.04 41.45 48.22
N GLY A 34 28.46 42.66 48.29
CA GLY A 34 27.10 42.92 47.83
C GLY A 34 26.90 42.40 46.41
N GLN A 35 25.77 41.70 46.17
CA GLN A 35 25.45 41.12 44.86
C GLN A 35 25.57 42.18 43.77
N LYS A 36 26.61 42.09 42.93
CA LYS A 36 26.80 43.02 41.82
C LYS A 36 25.60 42.90 40.88
N ILE A 37 24.82 43.97 40.75
CA ILE A 37 23.62 43.99 39.91
C ILE A 37 24.04 44.23 38.46
N ILE A 38 23.44 43.50 37.52
CA ILE A 38 23.71 43.63 36.08
C ILE A 38 23.08 44.94 35.56
N LYS A 39 23.90 45.90 35.12
CA LYS A 39 23.46 47.23 34.67
C LYS A 39 23.10 47.29 33.19
N HIS A 40 23.76 46.48 32.37
CA HIS A 40 23.48 46.29 30.95
C HIS A 40 23.97 44.91 30.49
N VAL A 41 23.36 44.39 29.42
CA VAL A 41 23.79 43.18 28.73
C VAL A 41 23.82 43.52 27.24
N ASP A 42 25.01 43.53 26.65
CA ASP A 42 25.24 43.91 25.26
C ASP A 42 25.81 42.74 24.45
N VAL A 43 25.65 42.82 23.13
CA VAL A 43 26.21 41.84 22.18
C VAL A 43 27.08 42.57 21.18
N LYS A 44 28.28 42.05 20.92
CA LYS A 44 29.25 42.59 19.95
C LYS A 44 29.56 41.56 18.85
N ASN A 45 29.90 42.06 17.67
CA ASN A 45 30.34 41.30 16.48
C ASN A 45 29.31 40.32 15.86
N ASN A 46 28.04 40.40 16.25
CA ASN A 46 26.93 39.85 15.47
C ASN A 46 26.73 40.69 14.17
N LYS A 47 26.34 40.03 13.07
CA LYS A 47 26.19 40.64 11.74
C LYS A 47 24.85 40.27 11.11
N THR A 48 24.57 38.97 11.02
CA THR A 48 23.35 38.40 10.40
C THR A 48 22.27 38.15 11.45
N VAL A 49 22.66 37.74 12.66
CA VAL A 49 21.74 37.54 13.78
C VAL A 49 21.56 38.86 14.52
N SER A 50 20.32 39.30 14.72
CA SER A 50 20.08 40.57 15.44
C SER A 50 20.44 40.44 16.92
N GLY A 51 21.01 41.50 17.50
CA GLY A 51 21.34 41.53 18.93
C GLY A 51 20.13 41.28 19.82
N ALA A 52 18.96 41.80 19.44
CA ALA A 52 17.70 41.54 20.15
C ALA A 52 17.31 40.04 20.15
N THR A 53 17.54 39.32 19.04
CA THR A 53 17.33 37.87 18.94
C THR A 53 18.24 37.10 19.89
N ILE A 54 19.50 37.54 20.02
CA ILE A 54 20.50 36.92 20.90
C ILE A 54 20.13 37.17 22.37
N LEU A 55 19.89 38.44 22.74
CA LEU A 55 19.48 38.84 24.10
C LEU A 55 18.19 38.13 24.55
N ALA A 56 17.21 37.96 23.65
CA ALA A 56 15.96 37.24 23.95
C ALA A 56 16.15 35.73 24.25
N LYS A 57 17.33 35.16 23.99
CA LYS A 57 17.67 33.77 24.35
C LYS A 57 18.51 33.67 25.63
N LEU A 58 19.04 34.76 26.17
CA LEU A 58 19.78 34.77 27.43
C LEU A 58 18.85 34.63 28.65
N LYS A 59 19.36 34.06 29.75
CA LYS A 59 18.70 34.13 31.06
C LYS A 59 19.16 35.38 31.80
N THR A 60 20.43 35.75 31.61
CA THR A 60 21.07 36.97 32.11
C THR A 60 20.34 38.21 31.61
N LYS A 61 19.74 39.00 32.51
CA LYS A 61 19.08 40.27 32.16
C LYS A 61 19.59 41.42 33.02
N LYS A 62 19.39 42.63 32.49
CA LYS A 62 19.55 43.88 33.25
C LYS A 62 18.61 43.88 34.46
N GLY A 63 19.17 44.15 35.64
CA GLY A 63 18.48 44.16 36.92
C GLY A 63 18.66 42.89 37.76
N ASP A 64 19.12 41.78 37.16
CA ASP A 64 19.37 40.54 37.90
C ASP A 64 20.68 40.62 38.71
N ALA A 65 20.79 39.79 39.75
CA ALA A 65 22.04 39.57 40.47
C ALA A 65 23.05 38.79 39.61
N PHE A 66 24.30 39.23 39.56
CA PHE A 66 25.35 38.56 38.80
C PHE A 66 25.59 37.13 39.30
N SER A 67 25.60 36.17 38.38
CA SER A 67 25.93 34.77 38.66
C SER A 67 26.71 34.17 37.51
N GLN A 68 27.98 33.83 37.75
CA GLN A 68 28.85 33.18 36.76
C GLN A 68 28.21 31.90 36.18
N LYS A 69 27.52 31.12 37.02
CA LYS A 69 26.83 29.90 36.59
C LYS A 69 25.75 30.17 35.53
N ILE A 70 25.02 31.28 35.64
CA ILE A 70 23.99 31.65 34.67
C ILE A 70 24.64 32.12 33.36
N VAL A 71 25.75 32.86 33.45
CA VAL A 71 26.56 33.27 32.28
C VAL A 71 27.11 32.04 31.55
N ASP A 72 27.63 31.04 32.26
CA ASP A 72 28.14 29.80 31.66
C ASP A 72 27.01 28.95 31.01
N GLU A 73 25.81 28.94 31.61
CA GLU A 73 24.61 28.33 31.00
C GLU A 73 24.14 29.09 29.75
N ASP A 74 24.33 30.40 29.71
CA ASP A 74 23.97 31.27 28.58
C ASP A 74 24.96 31.11 27.42
N ILE A 75 26.26 31.06 27.68
CA ILE A 75 27.30 30.70 26.69
C ILE A 75 26.96 29.36 26.05
N LYS A 76 26.71 28.32 26.86
CA LYS A 76 26.30 26.99 26.37
C LYS A 76 25.02 27.06 25.52
N ARG A 77 24.05 27.89 25.89
CA ARG A 77 22.81 28.06 25.12
C ARG A 77 23.04 28.74 23.78
N LEU A 78 23.90 29.75 23.71
CA LEU A 78 24.25 30.40 22.45
C LEU A 78 24.98 29.45 21.50
N TYR A 79 25.91 28.62 21.99
CA TYR A 79 26.50 27.54 21.19
C TYR A 79 25.45 26.53 20.69
N LEU A 80 24.47 26.17 21.53
CA LEU A 80 23.38 25.26 21.16
C LEU A 80 22.39 25.82 20.12
N LEU A 81 22.41 27.14 19.83
CA LEU A 81 21.68 27.72 18.69
C LEU A 81 22.31 27.37 17.33
N GLY A 82 23.57 26.93 17.32
CA GLY A 82 24.29 26.52 16.10
C GLY A 82 24.81 27.66 15.21
N PHE A 83 24.43 28.92 15.47
CA PHE A 83 24.76 30.08 14.65
C PHE A 83 26.19 30.62 14.83
N PHE A 84 26.85 30.30 15.95
CA PHE A 84 28.13 30.89 16.33
C PHE A 84 29.26 29.84 16.36
N SER A 85 30.44 30.20 15.87
CA SER A 85 31.67 29.42 15.96
C SER A 85 32.42 29.67 17.27
N ASP A 86 32.36 30.90 17.78
CA ASP A 86 32.90 31.29 19.08
C ASP A 86 31.92 32.21 19.82
N VAL A 87 31.89 32.10 21.15
CA VAL A 87 31.13 32.94 22.07
C VAL A 87 31.98 33.19 23.30
N SER A 88 32.48 34.42 23.41
CA SER A 88 33.24 34.92 24.57
C SER A 88 32.42 35.97 25.33
N VAL A 89 32.70 36.11 26.62
CA VAL A 89 32.03 37.08 27.49
C VAL A 89 33.07 37.91 28.24
N SER A 90 32.99 39.23 28.13
CA SER A 90 33.67 40.14 29.05
C SER A 90 32.69 40.64 30.11
N VAL A 91 33.15 40.67 31.35
CA VAL A 91 32.44 41.29 32.48
C VAL A 91 33.23 42.53 32.85
N GLU A 92 32.59 43.69 32.74
CA GLU A 92 33.19 44.99 33.01
C GLU A 92 32.60 45.55 34.31
N ASP A 93 33.44 46.00 35.23
CA ASP A 93 32.99 46.67 36.47
C ASP A 93 32.54 48.10 36.14
N VAL A 94 31.31 48.44 36.55
CA VAL A 94 30.66 49.73 36.27
C VAL A 94 30.23 50.34 37.60
N GLN A 95 30.01 51.66 37.65
CA GLN A 95 29.46 52.31 38.84
C GLN A 95 28.18 51.57 39.33
N ASP A 96 28.23 51.13 40.58
CA ASP A 96 27.21 50.35 41.29
C ASP A 96 26.80 49.00 40.67
N GLY A 97 27.62 48.33 39.85
CA GLY A 97 27.30 47.00 39.32
C GLY A 97 28.26 46.44 38.27
N VAL A 98 27.78 45.53 37.42
CA VAL A 98 28.53 44.96 36.29
C VAL A 98 27.82 45.15 34.96
N GLY A 99 28.61 45.38 33.91
CA GLY A 99 28.22 45.23 32.51
C GLY A 99 28.64 43.85 32.00
N ILE A 100 27.80 43.20 31.20
CA ILE A 100 28.11 41.91 30.58
C ILE A 100 28.05 42.07 29.07
N ILE A 101 29.13 41.73 28.37
CA ILE A 101 29.23 41.88 26.92
C ILE A 101 29.53 40.52 26.29
N PHE A 102 28.57 39.99 25.55
CA PHE A 102 28.73 38.77 24.76
C PHE A 102 29.37 39.13 23.41
N THR A 103 30.62 38.75 23.18
CA THR A 103 31.26 38.87 21.86
C THR A 103 31.07 37.55 21.12
N VAL A 104 30.34 37.59 20.01
CA VAL A 104 30.03 36.39 19.21
C VAL A 104 30.79 36.41 17.88
N MET A 105 31.16 35.23 17.40
CA MET A 105 31.62 35.03 16.03
C MET A 105 30.58 34.17 15.31
N GLU A 106 29.88 34.75 14.34
CA GLU A 106 28.94 34.01 13.50
C GLU A 106 29.67 33.00 12.61
N LYS A 107 29.08 31.81 12.45
CA LYS A 107 29.56 30.84 11.45
C LYS A 107 29.36 31.41 10.05
N ALA A 108 30.20 31.00 9.11
CA ALA A 108 29.97 31.30 7.71
C ALA A 108 28.77 30.50 7.17
N PRO A 109 27.93 31.09 6.28
CA PRO A 109 26.84 30.40 5.63
C PRO A 109 27.33 29.35 4.64
N LEU A 110 26.59 28.24 4.55
CA LEU A 110 26.84 27.13 3.65
C LEU A 110 26.45 27.51 2.21
N THR A 111 27.42 27.89 1.37
CA THR A 111 27.17 28.29 -0.02
C THR A 111 27.17 27.13 -0.99
N LYS A 112 27.79 25.99 -0.64
CA LYS A 112 27.86 24.81 -1.51
C LYS A 112 27.98 23.50 -0.73
N VAL A 113 27.27 22.48 -1.20
CA VAL A 113 27.47 21.07 -0.82
C VAL A 113 28.15 20.34 -1.98
N VAL A 114 29.13 19.49 -1.68
CA VAL A 114 29.83 18.66 -2.67
C VAL A 114 29.95 17.24 -2.16
N PHE A 115 29.67 16.28 -3.05
CA PHE A 115 29.83 14.85 -2.81
C PHE A 115 31.05 14.35 -3.59
N ALA A 116 31.84 13.49 -2.95
CA ALA A 116 33.02 12.86 -3.55
C ALA A 116 33.01 11.37 -3.27
N GLY A 117 33.37 10.55 -4.27
CA GLY A 117 33.42 9.09 -4.14
C GLY A 117 32.11 8.36 -4.49
N ASN A 118 31.01 9.08 -4.69
CA ASN A 118 29.73 8.50 -5.13
C ASN A 118 29.77 8.04 -6.61
N LYS A 119 29.48 6.76 -6.83
CA LYS A 119 29.33 6.11 -8.15
C LYS A 119 28.01 5.34 -8.27
N VAL A 120 27.45 4.89 -7.15
CA VAL A 120 26.18 4.16 -7.05
C VAL A 120 24.96 5.09 -7.07
N PHE A 121 25.14 6.35 -6.67
CA PHE A 121 24.13 7.41 -6.76
C PHE A 121 24.74 8.66 -7.41
N ASP A 122 23.92 9.37 -8.20
CA ASP A 122 24.28 10.70 -8.69
C ASP A 122 24.19 11.72 -7.55
N SER A 123 24.90 12.85 -7.71
CA SER A 123 24.92 13.88 -6.67
C SER A 123 23.54 14.47 -6.42
N LYS A 124 22.68 14.56 -7.45
CA LYS A 124 21.30 15.05 -7.32
C LYS A 124 20.44 14.18 -6.40
N ARG A 125 20.61 12.85 -6.42
CA ARG A 125 19.90 11.96 -5.48
C ARG A 125 20.42 12.10 -4.05
N LEU A 126 21.72 12.43 -3.88
CA LEU A 126 22.31 12.68 -2.56
C LEU A 126 21.90 14.05 -2.00
N GLU A 127 21.83 15.09 -2.83
CA GLU A 127 21.27 16.41 -2.47
C GLU A 127 19.84 16.26 -1.91
N GLY A 128 19.01 15.41 -2.52
CA GLY A 128 17.66 15.11 -2.03
C GLY A 128 17.57 14.31 -0.72
N ALA A 129 18.70 13.90 -0.13
CA ALA A 129 18.77 13.24 1.19
C ALA A 129 19.37 14.15 2.28
N VAL A 130 19.87 15.33 1.91
CA VAL A 130 20.48 16.32 2.80
C VAL A 130 19.40 17.32 3.27
N GLU A 131 19.33 17.57 4.58
CA GLU A 131 18.46 18.55 5.20
C GLU A 131 19.10 19.95 5.29
N SER A 132 20.43 20.03 5.32
CA SER A 132 21.15 21.32 5.29
C SER A 132 20.87 22.10 3.99
N LYS A 133 20.35 23.33 4.14
CA LYS A 133 20.06 24.21 3.02
C LYS A 133 21.22 25.16 2.72
N LEU A 134 21.32 25.55 1.45
CA LEU A 134 22.23 26.60 1.03
C LEU A 134 21.82 27.95 1.64
N ASN A 135 22.80 28.79 1.94
CA ASN A 135 22.67 30.09 2.62
C ASN A 135 22.20 30.05 4.09
N GLU A 136 22.03 28.87 4.70
CA GLU A 136 21.94 28.74 6.16
C GLU A 136 23.34 28.63 6.80
N PHE A 137 23.46 28.92 8.10
CA PHE A 137 24.71 28.70 8.85
C PHE A 137 25.18 27.23 8.79
N ALA A 138 26.48 27.02 8.64
CA ALA A 138 27.08 25.68 8.64
C ALA A 138 27.02 25.00 10.03
N ASP A 139 25.91 24.34 10.33
CA ASP A 139 25.73 23.57 11.56
C ASP A 139 26.23 22.12 11.43
N GLU A 140 27.32 21.81 12.15
CA GLU A 140 27.89 20.46 12.25
C GLU A 140 26.87 19.40 12.68
N ARG A 141 25.85 19.76 13.49
CA ARG A 141 24.81 18.81 13.92
C ARG A 141 23.91 18.40 12.77
N LYS A 142 23.55 19.35 11.90
CA LYS A 142 22.83 19.06 10.65
C LYS A 142 23.70 18.26 9.70
N LEU A 143 24.94 18.70 9.45
CA LEU A 143 25.86 18.01 8.54
C LEU A 143 26.19 16.57 8.97
N LYS A 144 26.25 16.30 10.28
CA LYS A 144 26.35 14.92 10.80
C LYS A 144 25.09 14.10 10.47
N LYS A 145 23.90 14.66 10.73
CA LYS A 145 22.62 14.00 10.39
C LYS A 145 22.50 13.76 8.89
N ASP A 146 23.00 14.68 8.07
CA ASP A 146 23.05 14.54 6.61
C ASP A 146 23.98 13.41 6.18
N ALA A 147 25.15 13.25 6.83
CA ALA A 147 26.04 12.11 6.61
C ALA A 147 25.36 10.78 6.98
N ASP A 148 24.62 10.74 8.11
CA ASP A 148 23.83 9.59 8.53
C ASP A 148 22.68 9.28 7.55
N ASN A 149 21.96 10.29 7.04
CA ASN A 149 20.92 10.14 6.01
C ASN A 149 21.48 9.56 4.69
N ILE A 150 22.66 10.02 4.26
CA ILE A 150 23.37 9.49 3.08
C ILE A 150 23.78 8.03 3.35
N LYS A 151 24.31 7.74 4.53
CA LYS A 151 24.69 6.38 4.95
C LYS A 151 23.49 5.43 4.86
N ASP A 152 22.36 5.80 5.45
CA ASP A 152 21.10 5.04 5.42
C ASP A 152 20.60 4.79 3.99
N LEU A 153 20.70 5.77 3.10
CA LEU A 153 20.32 5.63 1.68
C LEU A 153 21.17 4.56 0.97
N TYR A 154 22.47 4.47 1.28
CA TYR A 154 23.36 3.43 0.79
C TYR A 154 23.08 2.05 1.44
N GLU A 155 22.84 2.00 2.75
CA GLU A 155 22.46 0.77 3.45
C GLU A 155 21.17 0.16 2.86
N LYS A 156 20.15 0.98 2.58
CA LYS A 156 18.89 0.56 1.92
C LYS A 156 19.09 -0.01 0.50
N LYS A 157 20.13 0.44 -0.23
CA LYS A 157 20.51 -0.10 -1.55
C LYS A 157 21.36 -1.39 -1.47
N GLY A 158 21.76 -1.76 -0.24
CA GLY A 158 22.52 -2.97 0.09
C GLY A 158 24.01 -2.75 0.29
N TYR A 159 24.44 -1.57 0.76
CA TYR A 159 25.85 -1.23 1.02
C TYR A 159 26.09 -0.94 2.51
N PRO A 160 26.17 -1.97 3.39
CA PRO A 160 26.32 -1.78 4.84
C PRO A 160 27.76 -1.51 5.31
N TRP A 161 28.74 -1.56 4.41
CA TRP A 161 30.12 -1.10 4.68
C TRP A 161 30.36 0.31 4.11
N VAL A 162 29.28 1.09 3.89
CA VAL A 162 29.40 2.49 3.49
C VAL A 162 29.90 3.33 4.66
N GLU A 163 30.84 4.22 4.37
CA GLU A 163 31.39 5.20 5.30
C GLU A 163 31.25 6.59 4.67
N VAL A 164 30.68 7.53 5.42
CA VAL A 164 30.41 8.90 4.98
C VAL A 164 31.07 9.84 5.96
N ILE A 165 32.09 10.58 5.49
CA ILE A 165 32.84 11.54 6.29
C ILE A 165 32.53 12.93 5.76
N TYR A 166 32.06 13.84 6.61
CA TYR A 166 31.86 15.24 6.26
C TYR A 166 33.06 16.10 6.69
N LYS A 167 33.39 17.11 5.89
CA LYS A 167 34.35 18.16 6.22
C LYS A 167 33.74 19.52 5.87
N ILE A 168 33.91 20.52 6.74
CA ILE A 168 33.61 21.91 6.43
C ILE A 168 34.91 22.57 5.95
N GLU A 169 34.85 23.25 4.81
CA GLU A 169 35.91 24.15 4.35
C GLU A 169 35.36 25.57 4.33
N THR A 170 35.98 26.46 5.11
CA THR A 170 35.60 27.88 5.18
C THR A 170 36.57 28.70 4.35
N ASP A 171 36.02 29.50 3.44
CA ASP A 171 36.73 30.53 2.70
C ASP A 171 36.62 31.85 3.48
N GLU A 172 37.71 32.21 4.15
CA GLU A 172 37.82 33.44 4.95
C GLU A 172 37.72 34.71 4.10
N ALA A 173 38.13 34.67 2.82
CA ALA A 173 38.10 35.84 1.95
C ALA A 173 36.68 36.23 1.53
N ASN A 174 35.82 35.22 1.34
CA ASN A 174 34.41 35.41 0.96
C ASN A 174 33.43 35.20 2.14
N ALA A 175 33.94 34.99 3.36
CA ALA A 175 33.18 34.66 4.56
C ALA A 175 32.12 33.56 4.33
N SER A 176 32.48 32.49 3.60
CA SER A 176 31.55 31.45 3.18
C SER A 176 32.05 30.04 3.49
N SER A 177 31.16 29.07 3.69
CA SER A 177 31.52 27.68 3.96
C SER A 177 30.99 26.71 2.90
N LYS A 178 31.74 25.64 2.69
CA LYS A 178 31.42 24.53 1.79
C LYS A 178 31.46 23.22 2.59
N ALA A 179 30.40 22.43 2.49
CA ALA A 179 30.38 21.07 3.04
C ALA A 179 30.84 20.07 1.97
N ILE A 180 31.79 19.21 2.34
CA ILE A 180 32.29 18.11 1.49
C ILE A 180 31.97 16.79 2.16
N PHE A 181 31.10 16.01 1.55
CA PHE A 181 30.80 14.64 1.94
C PHE A 181 31.66 13.68 1.12
N THR A 182 32.66 13.07 1.77
CA THR A 182 33.50 12.02 1.19
C THR A 182 32.87 10.67 1.51
N ILE A 183 32.44 9.95 0.46
CA ILE A 183 31.70 8.70 0.54
C ILE A 183 32.60 7.56 0.07
N ASN A 184 32.89 6.64 0.97
CA ASN A 184 33.46 5.34 0.64
C ASN A 184 32.30 4.33 0.59
N GLU A 185 31.84 4.01 -0.62
CA GLU A 185 30.62 3.20 -0.83
C GLU A 185 30.72 1.77 -0.30
N GLY A 186 31.95 1.27 -0.08
CA GLY A 186 32.19 -0.10 0.36
C GLY A 186 31.76 -1.17 -0.65
N ALA A 187 31.66 -2.41 -0.17
CA ALA A 187 31.15 -3.52 -0.98
C ALA A 187 29.62 -3.60 -0.91
N ARG A 188 28.99 -4.14 -1.96
CA ARG A 188 27.57 -4.50 -1.88
C ARG A 188 27.41 -5.80 -1.09
N ALA A 189 26.55 -5.81 -0.08
CA ALA A 189 26.30 -6.98 0.74
C ALA A 189 25.46 -8.02 0.01
N VAL A 190 26.03 -9.22 -0.08
CA VAL A 190 25.40 -10.41 -0.65
C VAL A 190 25.23 -11.43 0.48
N VAL A 191 24.00 -11.92 0.65
CA VAL A 191 23.63 -12.97 1.59
C VAL A 191 24.09 -14.30 1.01
N LYS A 192 25.07 -14.94 1.67
CA LYS A 192 25.61 -16.23 1.23
C LYS A 192 24.90 -17.41 1.89
N LYS A 193 24.48 -17.24 3.14
CA LYS A 193 23.80 -18.25 3.96
C LYS A 193 22.72 -17.57 4.81
N ILE A 194 21.61 -18.26 4.99
CA ILE A 194 20.60 -17.94 6.00
C ILE A 194 20.48 -19.20 6.85
N ASP A 195 20.80 -19.09 8.13
CA ASP A 195 20.64 -20.15 9.12
C ASP A 195 19.40 -19.84 9.96
N LEU A 196 18.54 -20.84 10.15
CA LEU A 196 17.37 -20.75 11.00
C LEU A 196 17.65 -21.54 12.28
N ILE A 197 17.38 -20.95 13.44
CA ILE A 197 17.76 -21.47 14.75
C ILE A 197 16.56 -21.33 15.69
N GLY A 198 16.23 -22.41 16.40
CA GLY A 198 15.12 -22.45 17.37
C GLY A 198 13.78 -22.90 16.80
N ASN A 199 13.66 -23.05 15.47
CA ASN A 199 12.46 -23.56 14.82
C ASN A 199 12.30 -25.09 14.97
N THR A 200 11.64 -25.54 16.05
CA THR A 200 11.33 -26.96 16.29
C THR A 200 9.97 -27.37 15.74
N GLY A 201 8.98 -26.47 15.73
CA GLY A 201 7.64 -26.71 15.22
C GLY A 201 7.53 -26.72 13.69
N PHE A 202 8.47 -26.07 12.99
CA PHE A 202 8.49 -25.99 11.53
C PHE A 202 9.88 -26.18 10.94
N SER A 203 9.94 -26.87 9.79
CA SER A 203 11.19 -27.08 9.06
C SER A 203 11.68 -25.81 8.38
N ASP A 204 13.01 -25.68 8.28
CA ASP A 204 13.72 -24.55 7.67
C ASP A 204 13.17 -24.18 6.30
N LYS A 205 12.85 -25.20 5.48
CA LYS A 205 12.30 -25.04 4.13
C LYS A 205 10.95 -24.31 4.12
N ARG A 206 10.11 -24.51 5.14
CA ARG A 206 8.79 -23.86 5.24
C ARG A 206 8.94 -22.38 5.57
N ILE A 207 9.78 -22.07 6.55
CA ILE A 207 10.11 -20.69 6.97
C ILE A 207 10.81 -19.94 5.83
N ALA A 208 11.83 -20.54 5.21
CA ALA A 208 12.55 -19.94 4.09
C ALA A 208 11.66 -19.65 2.86
N LYS A 209 10.56 -20.39 2.67
CA LYS A 209 9.58 -20.09 1.58
C LYS A 209 8.80 -18.80 1.84
N ILE A 210 8.54 -18.47 3.11
CA ILE A 210 7.73 -17.33 3.55
C ILE A 210 8.51 -16.02 3.50
N MET A 211 9.80 -16.07 3.86
CA MET A 211 10.73 -14.95 3.71
C MET A 211 10.80 -14.48 2.25
N LYS A 212 11.19 -13.23 2.01
CA LYS A 212 11.61 -12.63 0.73
C LYS A 212 13.13 -12.62 0.59
N SER A 213 13.89 -12.53 1.68
CA SER A 213 15.35 -12.62 1.65
C SER A 213 15.78 -13.98 1.10
N ARG A 214 16.82 -13.97 0.26
CA ARG A 214 17.33 -15.16 -0.43
C ARG A 214 18.84 -15.16 -0.41
N THR A 215 19.42 -16.35 -0.31
CA THR A 215 20.83 -16.56 -0.62
C THR A 215 21.09 -16.28 -2.10
N ALA A 216 22.31 -15.84 -2.41
CA ALA A 216 22.75 -15.67 -3.79
C ALA A 216 22.84 -17.01 -4.51
N GLY A 217 22.47 -17.00 -5.80
CA GLY A 217 22.51 -18.17 -6.68
C GLY A 217 22.47 -17.74 -8.14
N PHE A 218 22.51 -18.71 -9.06
CA PHE A 218 22.70 -18.44 -10.50
C PHE A 218 21.68 -17.44 -11.10
N PHE A 219 20.42 -17.49 -10.64
CA PHE A 219 19.34 -16.58 -11.06
C PHE A 219 18.90 -15.58 -9.96
N ARG A 220 19.65 -15.46 -8.86
CA ARG A 220 19.24 -14.68 -7.67
C ARG A 220 20.39 -13.83 -7.16
N SER A 221 20.21 -12.51 -7.18
CA SER A 221 21.24 -11.54 -6.75
C SER A 221 21.63 -11.65 -5.28
N GLY A 222 20.72 -12.15 -4.42
CA GLY A 222 20.97 -12.37 -2.99
C GLY A 222 21.38 -11.12 -2.22
N VAL A 223 21.00 -9.93 -2.69
CA VAL A 223 21.42 -8.66 -2.07
C VAL A 223 20.72 -8.49 -0.72
N TYR A 224 21.50 -8.22 0.33
CA TYR A 224 20.96 -7.86 1.64
C TYR A 224 20.27 -6.49 1.60
N LYS A 225 19.10 -6.39 2.22
CA LYS A 225 18.39 -5.14 2.50
C LYS A 225 17.74 -5.25 3.87
N LYS A 226 17.97 -4.26 4.75
CA LYS A 226 17.45 -4.25 6.13
C LYS A 226 15.92 -4.33 6.16
N GLU A 227 15.24 -3.43 5.44
CA GLU A 227 13.77 -3.35 5.36
C GLU A 227 13.12 -4.68 4.90
N VAL A 228 13.79 -5.46 4.04
CA VAL A 228 13.29 -6.76 3.58
C VAL A 228 13.47 -7.84 4.64
N LEU A 229 14.56 -7.80 5.41
CA LEU A 229 14.78 -8.73 6.53
C LEU A 229 13.85 -8.41 7.71
N GLU A 230 13.49 -7.15 7.93
CA GLU A 230 12.50 -6.72 8.93
C GLU A 230 11.08 -7.20 8.56
N ASP A 231 10.64 -6.99 7.31
CA ASP A 231 9.39 -7.60 6.77
C ASP A 231 9.43 -9.14 6.85
N ASP A 232 10.60 -9.78 6.69
CA ASP A 232 10.74 -11.22 6.91
C ASP A 232 10.51 -11.64 8.37
N MET A 233 10.93 -10.85 9.36
CA MET A 233 10.65 -11.16 10.76
C MET A 233 9.16 -11.05 11.06
N GLU A 234 8.48 -10.03 10.54
CA GLU A 234 7.02 -9.89 10.67
C GLU A 234 6.27 -11.05 9.98
N ARG A 235 6.69 -11.45 8.77
CA ARG A 235 6.14 -12.62 8.08
C ARG A 235 6.29 -13.91 8.87
N ILE A 236 7.45 -14.13 9.47
CA ILE A 236 7.70 -15.29 10.35
C ILE A 236 6.80 -15.20 11.58
N LYS A 237 6.74 -14.06 12.26
CA LYS A 237 5.88 -13.84 13.43
C LYS A 237 4.41 -14.17 13.12
N ASN A 238 3.89 -13.64 12.01
CA ASN A 238 2.50 -13.84 11.60
C ASN A 238 2.22 -15.30 11.22
N PHE A 239 3.13 -15.96 10.49
CA PHE A 239 3.03 -17.39 10.17
C PHE A 239 2.95 -18.27 11.43
N TYR A 240 3.77 -17.99 12.44
CA TYR A 240 3.74 -18.71 13.71
C TYR A 240 2.46 -18.43 14.50
N ARG A 241 1.99 -17.18 14.55
CA ARG A 241 0.70 -16.81 15.16
C ARG A 241 -0.51 -17.48 14.50
N GLN A 242 -0.51 -17.60 13.17
CA GLN A 242 -1.51 -18.37 12.42
C GLN A 242 -1.48 -19.89 12.73
N ALA A 243 -0.42 -20.38 13.38
CA ALA A 243 -0.33 -21.74 13.89
C ALA A 243 -0.44 -21.84 15.43
N GLY A 244 -0.90 -20.77 16.08
CA GLY A 244 -1.18 -20.70 17.51
C GLY A 244 0.01 -20.40 18.43
N TYR A 245 1.15 -19.99 17.88
CA TYR A 245 2.31 -19.56 18.66
C TYR A 245 2.24 -18.05 18.91
N LEU A 246 1.51 -17.63 19.96
CA LEU A 246 1.24 -16.20 20.21
C LEU A 246 2.45 -15.42 20.73
N ASP A 247 3.30 -16.10 21.52
CA ASP A 247 4.50 -15.58 22.18
C ASP A 247 5.73 -15.50 21.26
N VAL A 248 5.59 -15.88 19.98
CA VAL A 248 6.72 -16.03 19.06
C VAL A 248 7.52 -14.73 18.93
N LYS A 249 8.84 -14.84 19.11
CA LYS A 249 9.81 -13.74 18.91
C LYS A 249 10.84 -14.15 17.87
N PRO A 250 10.66 -13.78 16.59
CA PRO A 250 11.72 -13.85 15.61
C PRO A 250 12.67 -12.67 15.78
N GLY A 251 13.96 -12.96 15.84
CA GLY A 251 15.05 -11.99 15.77
C GLY A 251 16.11 -12.46 14.77
N TYR A 252 17.07 -11.60 14.47
CA TYR A 252 18.17 -11.94 13.57
C TYR A 252 19.50 -11.37 14.04
N GLU A 253 20.57 -12.03 13.61
CA GLU A 253 21.96 -11.64 13.85
C GLU A 253 22.69 -11.59 12.50
N LEU A 254 23.39 -10.49 12.22
CA LEU A 254 24.12 -10.29 10.96
C LEU A 254 25.60 -10.60 11.16
N LEU A 255 26.05 -11.68 10.52
CA LEU A 255 27.43 -12.14 10.59
C LEU A 255 28.16 -11.64 9.35
N PHE A 256 28.82 -10.49 9.47
CA PHE A 256 29.65 -9.92 8.42
C PHE A 256 30.92 -10.76 8.24
N ARG A 257 31.23 -11.14 6.99
CA ARG A 257 32.37 -11.97 6.63
C ARG A 257 33.22 -11.33 5.55
N GLU A 258 34.52 -11.53 5.64
CA GLU A 258 35.50 -11.03 4.68
C GLU A 258 36.60 -12.07 4.43
N LYS A 259 36.97 -12.25 3.15
CA LYS A 259 38.12 -13.09 2.75
C LYS A 259 38.80 -12.44 1.55
N GLY A 260 39.94 -11.80 1.80
CA GLY A 260 40.61 -10.97 0.80
C GLY A 260 39.68 -9.83 0.37
N ARG A 261 39.50 -9.64 -0.95
CA ARG A 261 38.59 -8.61 -1.49
C ARG A 261 37.10 -8.98 -1.49
N LYS A 262 36.72 -10.19 -1.05
CA LYS A 262 35.31 -10.64 -1.05
C LYS A 262 34.70 -10.43 0.34
N LYS A 263 33.65 -9.62 0.41
CA LYS A 263 32.79 -9.45 1.60
C LYS A 263 31.42 -10.08 1.35
N TRP A 264 30.83 -10.69 2.37
CA TRP A 264 29.47 -11.25 2.32
C TRP A 264 28.82 -11.22 3.71
N ILE A 265 27.52 -11.48 3.77
CA ILE A 265 26.76 -11.61 5.02
C ILE A 265 26.23 -13.04 5.14
N GLU A 266 26.29 -13.57 6.36
CA GLU A 266 25.55 -14.75 6.80
C GLU A 266 24.50 -14.25 7.79
N ILE A 267 23.22 -14.61 7.59
CA ILE A 267 22.12 -14.19 8.46
C ILE A 267 21.76 -15.37 9.36
N ALA A 268 21.83 -15.20 10.68
CA ALA A 268 21.31 -16.17 11.62
C ALA A 268 19.97 -15.65 12.17
N VAL A 269 18.86 -16.25 11.75
CA VAL A 269 17.53 -15.95 12.27
C VAL A 269 17.29 -16.84 13.49
N ARG A 270 17.06 -16.22 14.64
CA ARG A 270 16.77 -16.88 15.91
C ARG A 270 15.28 -16.75 16.19
N ILE A 271 14.58 -17.87 16.34
CA ILE A 271 13.14 -17.91 16.56
C ILE A 271 12.90 -18.53 17.93
N GLU A 272 12.48 -17.71 18.89
CA GLU A 272 11.85 -18.21 20.12
C GLU A 272 10.40 -18.52 19.77
N GLU A 273 10.07 -19.80 19.51
CA GLU A 273 8.72 -20.19 19.06
C GLU A 273 7.64 -19.90 20.12
N GLY A 274 7.99 -19.99 21.40
CA GLY A 274 7.05 -19.85 22.51
C GLY A 274 6.13 -21.07 22.66
N ARG A 275 5.05 -20.92 23.43
CA ARG A 275 4.04 -21.97 23.60
C ARG A 275 3.05 -21.97 22.44
N LYS A 276 2.61 -23.17 22.05
CA LYS A 276 1.49 -23.35 21.13
C LYS A 276 0.19 -23.37 21.93
N TYR A 277 -0.65 -22.36 21.74
CA TYR A 277 -1.91 -22.21 22.45
C TYR A 277 -3.03 -23.04 21.82
N VAL A 278 -3.87 -23.59 22.69
CA VAL A 278 -5.01 -24.45 22.35
C VAL A 278 -6.28 -23.82 22.93
N THR A 279 -7.37 -23.88 22.18
CA THR A 279 -8.65 -23.31 22.59
C THR A 279 -9.25 -24.11 23.74
N GLY A 280 -9.66 -23.41 24.79
CA GLY A 280 -10.28 -23.94 25.99
C GLY A 280 -11.80 -23.97 25.89
N ALA A 281 -12.48 -23.56 26.95
CA ALA A 281 -13.92 -23.38 26.95
C ALA A 281 -14.31 -22.16 26.10
N ILE A 282 -15.30 -22.35 25.22
CA ILE A 282 -15.95 -21.26 24.48
C ILE A 282 -17.30 -20.99 25.13
N LYS A 283 -17.57 -19.71 25.41
CA LYS A 283 -18.83 -19.23 26.00
C LYS A 283 -19.35 -18.03 25.23
N ILE A 284 -20.67 -17.87 25.21
CA ILE A 284 -21.36 -16.69 24.69
C ILE A 284 -22.05 -16.00 25.86
N ALA A 285 -22.02 -14.68 25.89
CA ALA A 285 -22.63 -13.87 26.94
C ALA A 285 -23.49 -12.75 26.33
N ASN A 286 -24.57 -12.41 27.01
CA ASN A 286 -25.54 -11.37 26.61
C ASN A 286 -26.26 -11.63 25.27
N ASN A 287 -26.40 -12.89 24.85
CA ASN A 287 -27.34 -13.25 23.79
C ASN A 287 -28.75 -13.44 24.37
N THR A 288 -29.72 -12.65 23.91
CA THR A 288 -31.13 -12.71 24.29
C THR A 288 -32.06 -12.89 23.09
N VAL A 289 -31.61 -12.49 21.89
CA VAL A 289 -32.35 -12.62 20.63
C VAL A 289 -32.24 -14.04 20.07
N PHE A 290 -31.04 -14.63 20.06
CA PHE A 290 -30.80 -15.97 19.50
C PHE A 290 -30.34 -16.98 20.58
N PRO A 291 -30.80 -18.25 20.51
CA PRO A 291 -30.31 -19.32 21.38
C PRO A 291 -28.80 -19.53 21.26
N GLU A 292 -28.16 -19.84 22.38
CA GLU A 292 -26.70 -20.06 22.43
C GLU A 292 -26.25 -21.18 21.47
N GLU A 293 -27.05 -22.23 21.32
CA GLU A 293 -26.76 -23.37 20.44
C GLU A 293 -26.83 -23.01 18.94
N GLU A 294 -27.66 -22.05 18.55
CA GLU A 294 -27.70 -21.53 17.16
C GLU A 294 -26.41 -20.76 16.85
N LEU A 295 -25.97 -19.92 17.78
CA LEU A 295 -24.73 -19.13 17.63
C LEU A 295 -23.47 -20.02 17.71
N LYS A 296 -23.45 -21.05 18.57
CA LYS A 296 -22.36 -22.04 18.63
C LYS A 296 -22.20 -22.83 17.33
N ALA A 297 -23.28 -23.09 16.60
CA ALA A 297 -23.22 -23.79 15.32
C ALA A 297 -22.51 -22.99 14.21
N LEU A 298 -22.33 -21.67 14.40
CA LEU A 298 -21.59 -20.79 13.48
C LEU A 298 -20.06 -20.80 13.72
N PHE A 299 -19.58 -21.35 14.85
CA PHE A 299 -18.16 -21.34 15.18
C PHE A 299 -17.36 -22.34 14.35
N ASN A 300 -16.28 -21.84 13.75
CA ASN A 300 -15.26 -22.66 13.11
C ASN A 300 -14.31 -23.27 14.14
N MET A 301 -13.98 -22.52 15.19
CA MET A 301 -13.07 -22.95 16.26
C MET A 301 -13.81 -23.75 17.34
N LYS A 302 -13.23 -24.88 17.77
CA LYS A 302 -13.80 -25.74 18.82
C LYS A 302 -12.84 -25.92 20.00
N PRO A 303 -13.35 -26.26 21.20
CA PRO A 303 -12.52 -26.64 22.33
C PRO A 303 -11.55 -27.78 21.97
N GLY A 304 -10.25 -27.56 22.17
CA GLY A 304 -9.19 -28.49 21.78
C GLY A 304 -8.51 -28.18 20.44
N ASP A 305 -9.05 -27.29 19.61
CA ASP A 305 -8.37 -26.83 18.39
C ASP A 305 -7.18 -25.91 18.73
N THR A 306 -6.32 -25.68 17.74
CA THR A 306 -5.26 -24.67 17.86
C THR A 306 -5.87 -23.27 17.88
N PHE A 307 -5.61 -22.50 18.94
CA PHE A 307 -6.10 -21.13 19.02
C PHE A 307 -5.40 -20.27 17.98
N THR A 308 -6.14 -19.48 17.20
CA THR A 308 -5.56 -18.49 16.28
C THR A 308 -6.36 -17.18 16.31
N GLU A 309 -5.69 -16.05 16.15
CA GLU A 309 -6.35 -14.73 16.03
C GLU A 309 -7.28 -14.69 14.81
N GLU A 310 -6.92 -15.39 13.73
CA GLU A 310 -7.70 -15.49 12.49
C GLU A 310 -9.03 -16.24 12.67
N ALA A 311 -9.01 -17.38 13.38
CA ALA A 311 -10.23 -18.11 13.72
C ALA A 311 -11.13 -17.29 14.66
N LEU A 312 -10.55 -16.66 15.69
CA LEU A 312 -11.26 -15.77 16.61
C LEU A 312 -12.00 -14.63 15.86
N HIS A 313 -11.31 -13.97 14.93
CA HIS A 313 -11.91 -12.92 14.10
C HIS A 313 -12.99 -13.45 13.14
N THR A 314 -12.80 -14.67 12.60
CA THR A 314 -13.79 -15.32 11.74
C THR A 314 -15.07 -15.62 12.52
N ASP A 315 -14.95 -16.16 13.73
CA ASP A 315 -16.08 -16.49 14.60
C ASP A 315 -16.85 -15.23 15.07
N VAL A 316 -16.13 -14.15 15.43
CA VAL A 316 -16.71 -12.82 15.66
C VAL A 316 -17.52 -12.36 14.44
N GLY A 317 -16.92 -12.46 13.26
CA GLY A 317 -17.55 -12.08 12.00
C GLY A 317 -18.79 -12.90 11.68
N SER A 318 -18.75 -14.23 11.89
CA SER A 318 -19.88 -15.12 11.62
C SER A 318 -21.09 -14.87 12.53
N ILE A 319 -20.87 -14.61 13.83
CA ILE A 319 -21.96 -14.15 14.70
C ILE A 319 -22.48 -12.79 14.22
N GLN A 320 -21.59 -11.81 13.96
CA GLN A 320 -22.04 -10.48 13.58
C GLN A 320 -22.79 -10.45 12.24
N GLU A 321 -22.37 -11.25 11.24
CA GLU A 321 -23.07 -11.44 9.96
C GLU A 321 -24.46 -12.06 10.18
N HIS A 322 -24.59 -13.05 11.08
CA HIS A 322 -25.89 -13.64 11.41
C HIS A 322 -26.88 -12.62 12.02
N TYR A 323 -26.44 -11.77 12.95
CA TYR A 323 -27.27 -10.68 13.49
C TYR A 323 -27.63 -9.64 12.41
N PHE A 324 -26.66 -9.29 11.56
CA PHE A 324 -26.82 -8.32 10.47
C PHE A 324 -27.83 -8.81 9.41
N ASP A 325 -27.83 -10.10 9.07
CA ASP A 325 -28.82 -10.76 8.20
C ASP A 325 -30.26 -10.69 8.75
N LYS A 326 -30.42 -10.53 10.07
CA LYS A 326 -31.74 -10.35 10.71
C LYS A 326 -32.09 -8.89 11.01
N GLY A 327 -31.24 -7.94 10.61
CA GLY A 327 -31.46 -6.49 10.73
C GLY A 327 -30.90 -5.83 11.99
N TYR A 328 -30.16 -6.57 12.83
CA TYR A 328 -29.48 -6.03 14.00
C TYR A 328 -28.14 -5.41 13.61
N ILE A 329 -28.19 -4.30 12.87
CA ILE A 329 -26.98 -3.69 12.29
C ILE A 329 -26.03 -3.06 13.31
N MET A 330 -26.54 -2.81 14.52
CA MET A 330 -25.78 -2.27 15.65
C MET A 330 -25.15 -3.38 16.50
N ALA A 331 -25.37 -4.65 16.13
CA ALA A 331 -24.84 -5.80 16.85
C ALA A 331 -23.31 -5.76 16.87
N ARG A 332 -22.73 -5.84 18.07
CA ARG A 332 -21.29 -5.91 18.28
C ARG A 332 -20.93 -7.13 19.10
N VAL A 333 -19.95 -7.88 18.61
CA VAL A 333 -19.43 -9.08 19.26
C VAL A 333 -18.01 -8.77 19.73
N ARG A 334 -17.79 -8.79 21.04
CA ARG A 334 -16.46 -8.56 21.64
C ARG A 334 -15.90 -9.89 22.14
N PRO A 335 -14.78 -10.38 21.60
CA PRO A 335 -14.07 -11.52 22.19
C PRO A 335 -13.23 -11.06 23.38
N ASP A 336 -13.44 -11.68 24.54
CA ASP A 336 -12.56 -11.57 25.70
C ASP A 336 -11.86 -12.92 25.90
N THR A 337 -10.52 -12.95 25.77
CA THR A 337 -9.69 -14.15 25.84
C THR A 337 -8.88 -14.21 27.14
N VAL A 338 -8.84 -15.38 27.78
CA VAL A 338 -8.16 -15.58 29.07
C VAL A 338 -7.35 -16.87 29.03
N LEU A 339 -6.05 -16.78 29.37
CA LEU A 339 -5.22 -17.97 29.56
C LEU A 339 -5.58 -18.66 30.88
N ASN A 340 -6.16 -19.84 30.79
CA ASN A 340 -6.49 -20.68 31.93
C ASN A 340 -5.23 -21.43 32.41
N MET A 341 -4.63 -20.92 33.48
CA MET A 341 -3.39 -21.46 34.06
C MET A 341 -3.50 -22.91 34.57
N ALA A 342 -4.72 -23.44 34.78
CA ALA A 342 -4.92 -24.82 35.23
C ALA A 342 -4.99 -25.83 34.08
N THR A 343 -5.39 -25.39 32.88
CA THR A 343 -5.50 -26.25 31.68
C THR A 343 -4.47 -25.93 30.59
N ASP A 344 -3.72 -24.83 30.73
CA ASP A 344 -2.82 -24.21 29.73
C ASP A 344 -3.51 -23.99 28.37
N ARG A 345 -4.80 -23.58 28.43
CA ARG A 345 -5.66 -23.29 27.27
C ARG A 345 -6.21 -21.87 27.32
N ILE A 346 -6.56 -21.32 26.16
CA ILE A 346 -7.21 -20.01 26.07
C ILE A 346 -8.73 -20.21 26.10
N ASP A 347 -9.34 -19.87 27.23
CA ASP A 347 -10.79 -19.78 27.35
C ASP A 347 -11.27 -18.48 26.67
N ILE A 348 -12.40 -18.53 25.98
CA ILE A 348 -12.92 -17.43 25.15
C ILE A 348 -14.37 -17.15 25.56
N THR A 349 -14.66 -15.89 25.86
CA THR A 349 -16.03 -15.41 26.06
C THR A 349 -16.37 -14.39 24.98
N TYR A 350 -17.38 -14.68 24.17
CA TYR A 350 -17.92 -13.75 23.19
C TYR A 350 -19.04 -12.93 23.88
N SER A 351 -18.72 -11.69 24.24
CA SER A 351 -19.63 -10.75 24.89
C SER A 351 -20.41 -9.98 23.83
N LEU A 352 -21.73 -10.16 23.75
CA LEU A 352 -22.56 -9.50 22.75
C LEU A 352 -23.15 -8.17 23.24
N THR A 353 -23.46 -7.31 22.28
CA THR A 353 -24.35 -6.16 22.42
C THR A 353 -25.25 -6.18 21.20
N GLU A 354 -26.46 -6.71 21.34
CA GLU A 354 -27.34 -7.11 20.22
C GLU A 354 -27.97 -5.89 19.50
N GLY A 355 -28.37 -4.88 20.27
CA GLY A 355 -29.08 -3.70 19.76
C GLY A 355 -30.52 -4.01 19.32
N GLU A 356 -31.14 -3.05 18.64
CA GLU A 356 -32.49 -3.18 18.09
C GLU A 356 -32.46 -3.46 16.59
N VAL A 357 -33.58 -3.95 16.05
CA VAL A 357 -33.76 -4.15 14.61
C VAL A 357 -33.87 -2.79 13.92
N ALA A 358 -33.01 -2.55 12.93
CA ALA A 358 -33.01 -1.31 12.17
C ALA A 358 -33.75 -1.42 10.83
N TYR A 359 -34.34 -0.30 10.40
CA TYR A 359 -35.00 -0.11 9.10
C TYR A 359 -34.31 1.00 8.30
N VAL A 360 -34.27 0.83 6.97
CA VAL A 360 -33.71 1.85 6.06
C VAL A 360 -34.68 3.02 5.97
N ASN A 361 -34.25 4.21 6.36
CA ASN A 361 -35.06 5.43 6.19
C ASN A 361 -34.90 6.01 4.78
N LYS A 362 -33.66 6.31 4.37
CA LYS A 362 -33.30 6.75 3.02
C LYS A 362 -32.05 6.02 2.52
N ILE A 363 -31.79 6.15 1.22
CA ILE A 363 -30.58 5.65 0.58
C ILE A 363 -29.88 6.82 -0.12
N ASN A 364 -28.77 7.25 0.49
CA ASN A 364 -27.92 8.34 0.06
C ASN A 364 -26.71 7.76 -0.69
N ILE A 365 -26.57 8.05 -1.98
CA ILE A 365 -25.45 7.58 -2.79
C ILE A 365 -24.42 8.72 -2.87
N ARG A 366 -23.14 8.39 -2.72
CA ARG A 366 -22.03 9.36 -2.62
C ARG A 366 -20.81 8.91 -3.41
N GLY A 367 -20.03 9.88 -3.91
CA GLY A 367 -18.80 9.64 -4.68
C GLY A 367 -19.01 9.29 -6.17
N ASN A 368 -20.25 9.15 -6.61
CA ASN A 368 -20.62 9.01 -8.02
C ASN A 368 -20.60 10.36 -8.75
N THR A 369 -19.41 10.78 -9.18
CA THR A 369 -19.19 12.07 -9.87
C THR A 369 -19.56 12.05 -11.35
N LYS A 370 -19.56 10.86 -11.99
CA LYS A 370 -19.90 10.67 -13.40
C LYS A 370 -21.13 9.79 -13.58
N THR A 371 -21.21 8.71 -12.81
CA THR A 371 -22.28 7.71 -12.84
C THR A 371 -23.55 8.31 -12.26
N LYS A 372 -24.64 8.29 -13.02
CA LYS A 372 -25.95 8.74 -12.54
C LYS A 372 -26.40 7.88 -11.37
N ASP A 373 -27.04 8.51 -10.39
CA ASP A 373 -27.57 7.88 -9.18
C ASP A 373 -28.45 6.64 -9.51
N VAL A 374 -29.27 6.72 -10.56
CA VAL A 374 -30.15 5.63 -11.02
C VAL A 374 -29.40 4.33 -11.36
N VAL A 375 -28.18 4.44 -11.92
CA VAL A 375 -27.35 3.30 -12.31
C VAL A 375 -26.87 2.51 -11.10
N ILE A 376 -26.61 3.19 -9.98
CA ILE A 376 -26.26 2.55 -8.71
C ILE A 376 -27.54 2.06 -8.03
N ARG A 377 -28.58 2.90 -7.99
CA ARG A 377 -29.84 2.64 -7.27
C ARG A 377 -30.58 1.40 -7.80
N ARG A 378 -30.56 1.13 -9.10
CA ARG A 378 -31.20 -0.05 -9.73
C ARG A 378 -30.54 -1.39 -9.37
N GLU A 379 -29.27 -1.36 -8.95
CA GLU A 379 -28.55 -2.55 -8.51
C GLU A 379 -28.77 -2.87 -7.02
N LEU A 380 -29.31 -1.93 -6.23
CA LEU A 380 -29.62 -2.15 -4.83
C LEU A 380 -30.84 -3.06 -4.65
N ARG A 381 -30.73 -4.03 -3.75
CA ARG A 381 -31.80 -4.98 -3.40
C ARG A 381 -32.54 -4.67 -2.11
N ILE A 382 -32.04 -3.68 -1.37
CA ILE A 382 -32.72 -3.10 -0.22
C ILE A 382 -33.36 -1.77 -0.61
N LYS A 383 -34.54 -1.47 -0.08
CA LYS A 383 -35.33 -0.26 -0.37
C LYS A 383 -35.64 0.54 0.90
N PRO A 384 -35.88 1.86 0.79
CA PRO A 384 -36.44 2.65 1.89
C PRO A 384 -37.71 1.99 2.47
N GLY A 385 -37.81 1.96 3.79
CA GLY A 385 -38.88 1.30 4.55
C GLY A 385 -38.66 -0.19 4.83
N GLU A 386 -37.70 -0.85 4.16
CA GLU A 386 -37.37 -2.24 4.46
C GLU A 386 -36.49 -2.35 5.71
N ARG A 387 -36.58 -3.49 6.41
CA ARG A 387 -35.60 -3.88 7.43
C ARG A 387 -34.22 -4.02 6.80
N TYR A 388 -33.17 -3.63 7.51
CA TYR A 388 -31.81 -4.02 7.12
C TYR A 388 -31.68 -5.54 7.01
N ASP A 389 -30.89 -5.97 6.03
CA ASP A 389 -30.76 -7.37 5.61
C ASP A 389 -29.39 -7.56 4.94
N GLY A 390 -28.50 -8.28 5.61
CA GLY A 390 -27.13 -8.51 5.16
C GLY A 390 -27.05 -9.22 3.81
N ALA A 391 -27.86 -10.25 3.58
CA ALA A 391 -27.94 -10.95 2.30
C ALA A 391 -28.31 -10.01 1.14
N LYS A 392 -29.31 -9.14 1.32
CA LYS A 392 -29.64 -8.09 0.32
C LYS A 392 -28.49 -7.11 0.09
N LEU A 393 -27.77 -6.69 1.13
CA LEU A 393 -26.64 -5.75 1.03
C LEU A 393 -25.45 -6.38 0.32
N LYS A 394 -25.09 -7.62 0.69
CA LYS A 394 -24.06 -8.45 0.05
C LYS A 394 -24.37 -8.63 -1.44
N ARG A 395 -25.62 -8.96 -1.77
CA ARG A 395 -26.08 -9.08 -3.16
C ARG A 395 -26.04 -7.75 -3.93
N SER A 396 -26.38 -6.64 -3.27
CA SER A 396 -26.26 -5.30 -3.84
C SER A 396 -24.78 -4.97 -4.15
N LYS A 397 -23.86 -5.33 -3.24
CA LYS A 397 -22.41 -5.16 -3.43
C LYS A 397 -21.88 -5.99 -4.60
N GLU A 398 -22.30 -7.25 -4.72
CA GLU A 398 -21.96 -8.12 -5.87
C GLU A 398 -22.42 -7.50 -7.20
N ARG A 399 -23.66 -7.01 -7.27
CA ARG A 399 -24.19 -6.37 -8.49
C ARG A 399 -23.41 -5.11 -8.86
N LEU A 400 -23.14 -4.22 -7.90
CA LEU A 400 -22.33 -3.02 -8.12
C LEU A 400 -20.88 -3.33 -8.54
N ASN A 401 -20.26 -4.35 -7.95
CA ASN A 401 -18.94 -4.84 -8.38
C ASN A 401 -18.98 -5.38 -9.82
N ASN A 402 -20.04 -6.10 -10.20
CA ASN A 402 -20.20 -6.71 -11.53
C ASN A 402 -20.49 -5.69 -12.65
N LEU A 403 -20.79 -4.42 -12.32
CA LEU A 403 -20.74 -3.32 -13.28
C LEU A 403 -19.30 -3.00 -13.72
N GLY A 404 -18.32 -3.12 -12.83
CA GLY A 404 -16.93 -2.72 -13.08
C GLY A 404 -16.68 -1.21 -13.05
N TYR A 405 -17.62 -0.41 -12.52
CA TYR A 405 -17.53 1.06 -12.54
C TYR A 405 -16.83 1.66 -11.31
N PHE A 406 -16.59 0.85 -10.27
CA PHE A 406 -16.11 1.30 -8.98
C PHE A 406 -14.89 0.48 -8.51
N GLU A 407 -13.89 1.16 -7.93
CA GLU A 407 -12.73 0.55 -7.28
C GLU A 407 -13.10 0.05 -5.87
N SER A 408 -13.99 0.75 -5.18
CA SER A 408 -14.49 0.37 -3.86
C SER A 408 -15.96 0.78 -3.69
N ILE A 409 -16.73 -0.09 -3.03
CA ILE A 409 -18.10 0.18 -2.57
C ILE A 409 -18.16 -0.14 -1.06
N THR A 410 -18.56 0.83 -0.25
CA THR A 410 -18.92 0.63 1.17
C THR A 410 -20.41 0.91 1.39
N PHE A 411 -20.94 0.27 2.44
CA PHE A 411 -22.30 0.48 2.91
C PHE A 411 -22.18 0.91 4.36
N ASP A 412 -22.44 2.19 4.59
CA ASP A 412 -22.31 2.84 5.89
C ASP A 412 -23.71 3.32 6.34
N THR A 413 -23.85 3.70 7.60
CA THR A 413 -25.16 4.01 8.18
C THR A 413 -25.12 5.27 9.01
N GLU A 414 -26.00 6.22 8.72
CA GLU A 414 -26.13 7.48 9.44
C GLU A 414 -27.32 7.45 10.42
N GLU A 415 -27.16 8.13 11.55
CA GLU A 415 -28.21 8.24 12.56
C GLU A 415 -29.38 9.10 12.07
N THR A 416 -30.60 8.75 12.45
CA THR A 416 -31.77 9.59 12.21
C THR A 416 -32.45 9.96 13.53
N ALA A 417 -33.43 10.87 13.49
CA ALA A 417 -34.23 11.23 14.65
C ALA A 417 -35.14 10.08 15.18
N GLN A 418 -35.27 8.99 14.43
CA GLN A 418 -35.98 7.76 14.84
C GLN A 418 -34.94 6.69 15.18
N ALA A 419 -34.98 6.14 16.39
CA ALA A 419 -33.94 5.24 16.90
C ALA A 419 -33.81 3.94 16.10
N ASP A 420 -34.95 3.39 15.67
CA ASP A 420 -35.14 2.19 14.85
C ASP A 420 -34.78 2.40 13.37
N LYS A 421 -34.43 3.62 12.96
CA LYS A 421 -34.24 3.99 11.55
C LYS A 421 -32.89 4.62 11.28
N ARG A 422 -32.24 4.13 10.23
CA ARG A 422 -30.91 4.60 9.80
C ARG A 422 -30.93 4.92 8.31
N ASP A 423 -30.27 6.01 7.94
CA ASP A 423 -30.03 6.33 6.53
C ASP A 423 -28.88 5.45 6.03
N MET A 424 -29.10 4.73 4.93
CA MET A 424 -28.06 3.94 4.30
C MET A 424 -27.23 4.85 3.40
N VAL A 425 -25.93 4.91 3.63
CA VAL A 425 -24.97 5.59 2.77
C VAL A 425 -24.28 4.56 1.89
N VAL A 426 -24.33 4.77 0.58
CA VAL A 426 -23.60 3.97 -0.41
C VAL A 426 -22.47 4.84 -0.94
N ASP A 427 -21.31 4.74 -0.30
CA ASP A 427 -20.10 5.44 -0.73
C ASP A 427 -19.40 4.59 -1.80
N VAL A 428 -19.27 5.17 -3.01
CA VAL A 428 -18.57 4.55 -4.14
C VAL A 428 -17.37 5.38 -4.56
N LYS A 429 -16.27 4.69 -4.92
CA LYS A 429 -15.10 5.31 -5.56
C LYS A 429 -15.07 4.89 -7.02
N GLU A 430 -15.42 5.80 -7.92
CA GLU A 430 -15.42 5.53 -9.37
C GLU A 430 -14.03 5.21 -9.91
N THR A 431 -13.96 4.25 -10.82
CA THR A 431 -12.73 3.91 -11.56
C THR A 431 -12.83 4.32 -13.03
N LYS A 432 -11.78 4.07 -13.82
CA LYS A 432 -11.81 4.25 -15.26
C LYS A 432 -12.60 3.12 -15.91
N THR A 433 -13.69 3.47 -16.59
CA THR A 433 -14.54 2.51 -17.31
C THR A 433 -14.21 2.39 -18.80
N GLY A 434 -13.44 3.35 -19.34
CA GLY A 434 -12.88 3.30 -20.69
C GLY A 434 -11.60 2.47 -20.75
N GLU A 435 -11.53 1.60 -21.75
CA GLU A 435 -10.47 0.62 -21.98
C GLU A 435 -9.96 0.74 -23.43
N PHE A 436 -8.64 0.80 -23.58
CA PHE A 436 -7.95 0.70 -24.87
C PHE A 436 -7.10 -0.56 -24.83
N SER A 437 -7.47 -1.55 -25.63
CA SER A 437 -6.87 -2.88 -25.63
C SER A 437 -6.32 -3.17 -27.02
N PHE A 438 -5.08 -3.63 -27.08
CA PHE A 438 -4.42 -4.04 -28.33
C PHE A 438 -3.56 -5.26 -28.06
N GLY A 439 -3.40 -6.12 -29.06
CA GLY A 439 -2.63 -7.34 -28.89
C GLY A 439 -2.34 -8.02 -30.21
N GLY A 440 -1.50 -9.04 -30.13
CA GLY A 440 -1.19 -9.93 -31.25
C GLY A 440 -0.84 -11.32 -30.77
N GLY A 441 -1.07 -12.30 -31.63
CA GLY A 441 -0.86 -13.71 -31.34
C GLY A 441 -0.50 -14.49 -32.60
N PHE A 442 -0.05 -15.72 -32.41
CA PHE A 442 0.21 -16.65 -33.50
C PHE A 442 -0.51 -17.97 -33.23
N SER A 443 -1.32 -18.44 -34.18
CA SER A 443 -1.95 -19.77 -34.15
C SER A 443 -1.52 -20.61 -35.36
N SER A 444 -1.62 -21.94 -35.26
CA SER A 444 -1.31 -22.83 -36.38
C SER A 444 -2.32 -22.76 -37.53
N ILE A 445 -3.48 -22.13 -37.29
CA ILE A 445 -4.58 -22.00 -38.25
C ILE A 445 -4.56 -20.60 -38.87
N ASP A 446 -4.66 -19.57 -38.03
CA ASP A 446 -4.82 -18.16 -38.43
C ASP A 446 -3.48 -17.45 -38.68
N LYS A 447 -2.36 -18.12 -38.37
CA LYS A 447 -1.00 -17.58 -38.41
C LYS A 447 -0.93 -16.33 -37.52
N LEU A 448 -0.39 -15.22 -38.03
CA LEU A 448 -0.30 -13.97 -37.28
C LEU A 448 -1.64 -13.24 -37.27
N ILE A 449 -2.15 -12.98 -36.06
CA ILE A 449 -3.33 -12.17 -35.80
C ILE A 449 -2.97 -10.99 -34.89
N GLY A 450 -3.65 -9.87 -35.06
CA GLY A 450 -3.57 -8.68 -34.22
C GLY A 450 -4.94 -8.04 -34.05
N PHE A 451 -5.13 -7.26 -32.99
CA PHE A 451 -6.37 -6.51 -32.78
C PHE A 451 -6.11 -5.16 -32.10
N VAL A 452 -7.05 -4.24 -32.30
CA VAL A 452 -7.20 -2.98 -31.57
C VAL A 452 -8.66 -2.85 -31.17
N GLU A 453 -8.89 -2.45 -29.92
CA GLU A 453 -10.21 -2.39 -29.31
C GLU A 453 -10.31 -1.13 -28.42
N ILE A 454 -11.44 -0.45 -28.54
CA ILE A 454 -11.84 0.68 -27.69
C ILE A 454 -13.20 0.32 -27.11
N GLU A 455 -13.27 0.17 -25.79
CA GLU A 455 -14.51 -0.11 -25.07
C GLU A 455 -14.73 0.99 -24.03
N GLN A 456 -15.91 1.61 -24.04
CA GLN A 456 -16.28 2.62 -23.05
C GLN A 456 -17.53 2.12 -22.31
N ARG A 457 -17.29 1.41 -21.21
CA ARG A 457 -18.35 1.01 -20.29
C ARG A 457 -18.86 2.23 -19.51
N ASN A 458 -20.08 2.17 -18.99
CA ASN A 458 -20.73 3.32 -18.35
C ASN A 458 -20.79 4.55 -19.28
N PHE A 459 -21.07 4.31 -20.55
CA PHE A 459 -21.30 5.34 -21.56
C PHE A 459 -22.61 6.09 -21.30
N ASP A 460 -22.74 7.25 -21.91
CA ASP A 460 -24.00 8.00 -22.01
C ASP A 460 -24.01 8.75 -23.35
N MET A 461 -24.82 8.30 -24.31
CA MET A 461 -24.88 8.92 -25.63
C MET A 461 -25.33 10.40 -25.60
N LEU A 462 -26.03 10.83 -24.55
CA LEU A 462 -26.60 12.18 -24.42
C LEU A 462 -25.71 13.14 -23.63
N ASN A 463 -24.73 12.65 -22.85
CA ASN A 463 -23.88 13.47 -21.98
C ASN A 463 -22.66 14.10 -22.71
N PHE A 464 -22.91 14.89 -23.75
CA PHE A 464 -21.84 15.64 -24.43
C PHE A 464 -21.20 16.67 -23.47
N PRO A 465 -19.85 16.82 -23.43
CA PRO A 465 -18.84 16.16 -24.25
C PRO A 465 -18.19 14.93 -23.61
N THR A 466 -18.63 14.50 -22.42
CA THR A 466 -17.92 13.45 -21.65
C THR A 466 -18.34 12.03 -22.03
N PHE A 467 -19.57 11.87 -22.54
CA PHE A 467 -20.20 10.62 -22.92
C PHE A 467 -20.12 9.51 -21.86
N THR A 468 -20.30 9.86 -20.59
CA THR A 468 -20.27 8.91 -19.47
C THR A 468 -21.46 9.07 -18.54
N GLY A 469 -21.92 7.98 -17.93
CA GLY A 469 -22.73 8.01 -16.71
C GLY A 469 -24.05 7.22 -16.70
N ASP A 470 -24.54 6.69 -17.83
CA ASP A 470 -25.86 6.04 -17.92
C ASP A 470 -25.82 4.51 -17.74
N GLY A 471 -24.62 3.94 -17.63
CA GLY A 471 -24.42 2.50 -17.62
C GLY A 471 -24.50 1.83 -19.00
N GLN A 472 -24.56 2.59 -20.09
CA GLN A 472 -24.47 2.05 -21.45
C GLN A 472 -23.08 1.43 -21.69
N ASP A 473 -22.99 0.59 -22.72
CA ASP A 473 -21.73 0.02 -23.20
C ASP A 473 -21.57 0.37 -24.69
N ILE A 474 -20.38 0.80 -25.10
CA ILE A 474 -20.04 1.02 -26.51
C ILE A 474 -18.64 0.46 -26.78
N LYS A 475 -18.53 -0.34 -27.82
CA LYS A 475 -17.31 -1.09 -28.17
C LYS A 475 -17.04 -0.98 -29.67
N LEU A 476 -15.82 -0.56 -30.01
CA LEU A 476 -15.29 -0.57 -31.36
C LEU A 476 -14.08 -1.50 -31.40
N ARG A 477 -14.09 -2.50 -32.27
CA ARG A 477 -13.04 -3.51 -32.37
C ARG A 477 -12.64 -3.73 -33.83
N GLY A 478 -11.33 -3.75 -34.09
CA GLY A 478 -10.73 -4.16 -35.36
C GLY A 478 -9.74 -5.30 -35.13
N GLU A 479 -9.91 -6.41 -35.85
CA GLU A 479 -9.04 -7.58 -35.88
C GLU A 479 -8.43 -7.71 -37.27
N PHE A 480 -7.13 -7.95 -37.34
CA PHE A 480 -6.32 -7.96 -38.55
C PHE A 480 -5.40 -9.18 -38.55
N GLY A 481 -5.46 -10.01 -39.58
CA GLY A 481 -4.62 -11.19 -39.74
C GLY A 481 -4.55 -11.66 -41.19
N SER A 482 -3.76 -12.69 -41.44
CA SER A 482 -3.60 -13.21 -42.81
C SER A 482 -4.79 -14.05 -43.31
N THR A 483 -5.52 -14.70 -42.40
CA THR A 483 -6.73 -15.49 -42.71
C THR A 483 -8.01 -14.76 -42.35
N ARG A 484 -7.96 -13.75 -41.47
CA ARG A 484 -9.17 -13.13 -40.91
C ARG A 484 -8.99 -11.64 -40.71
N LYS A 485 -10.01 -10.88 -41.11
CA LYS A 485 -10.20 -9.47 -40.72
C LYS A 485 -11.61 -9.33 -40.15
N ASN A 486 -11.78 -8.57 -39.08
CA ASN A 486 -13.11 -8.40 -38.47
C ASN A 486 -13.24 -7.01 -37.85
N TYR A 487 -14.27 -6.28 -38.22
CA TYR A 487 -14.63 -4.98 -37.68
C TYR A 487 -15.99 -5.08 -36.99
N LEU A 488 -16.10 -4.55 -35.78
CA LEU A 488 -17.31 -4.57 -34.96
C LEU A 488 -17.50 -3.20 -34.31
N LEU A 489 -18.69 -2.61 -34.49
CA LEU A 489 -19.25 -1.58 -33.62
C LEU A 489 -20.43 -2.18 -32.86
N SER A 490 -20.37 -2.16 -31.54
CA SER A 490 -21.42 -2.65 -30.65
C SER A 490 -21.85 -1.52 -29.71
N TRP A 491 -23.16 -1.35 -29.51
CA TRP A 491 -23.71 -0.49 -28.45
C TRP A 491 -24.84 -1.21 -27.72
N THR A 492 -24.96 -0.97 -26.41
CA THR A 492 -25.98 -1.59 -25.56
C THR A 492 -26.43 -0.66 -24.43
N GLU A 493 -27.74 -0.46 -24.33
CA GLU A 493 -28.45 0.06 -23.16
C GLU A 493 -28.97 -1.12 -22.32
N PRO A 494 -28.39 -1.42 -21.15
CA PRO A 494 -28.80 -2.55 -20.33
C PRO A 494 -30.15 -2.38 -19.60
N TRP A 495 -30.68 -1.16 -19.45
CA TRP A 495 -31.88 -0.85 -18.66
C TRP A 495 -32.82 0.16 -19.33
N ILE A 496 -33.32 -0.16 -20.52
CA ILE A 496 -34.25 0.71 -21.25
C ILE A 496 -35.54 0.95 -20.43
N PHE A 497 -35.94 2.22 -20.30
CA PHE A 497 -37.06 2.69 -19.48
C PHE A 497 -36.95 2.37 -17.96
N ASP A 498 -35.72 2.35 -17.42
CA ASP A 498 -35.41 2.02 -16.01
C ASP A 498 -35.93 0.65 -15.56
N LYS A 499 -36.05 -0.28 -16.51
CA LYS A 499 -36.52 -1.66 -16.30
C LYS A 499 -35.39 -2.64 -16.66
N PRO A 500 -35.41 -3.88 -16.15
CA PRO A 500 -34.45 -4.92 -16.51
C PRO A 500 -34.74 -5.50 -17.90
N LEU A 501 -34.69 -4.60 -18.88
CA LEU A 501 -34.90 -4.79 -20.30
C LEU A 501 -33.68 -4.15 -20.96
N SER A 502 -32.94 -4.90 -21.78
CA SER A 502 -31.80 -4.35 -22.51
C SER A 502 -32.14 -4.18 -23.98
N PHE A 503 -31.61 -3.12 -24.58
CA PHE A 503 -31.65 -2.89 -26.02
C PHE A 503 -30.22 -2.70 -26.53
N GLY A 504 -29.88 -3.25 -27.69
CA GLY A 504 -28.55 -3.06 -28.28
C GLY A 504 -28.56 -3.30 -29.78
N PHE A 505 -27.50 -2.86 -30.43
CA PHE A 505 -27.25 -3.15 -31.84
C PHE A 505 -25.77 -3.44 -32.07
N ASP A 506 -25.48 -4.34 -33.00
CA ASP A 506 -24.14 -4.58 -33.53
C ASP A 506 -24.13 -4.30 -35.04
N LEU A 507 -23.05 -3.70 -35.52
CA LEU A 507 -22.72 -3.54 -36.93
C LEU A 507 -21.35 -4.18 -37.16
N TYR A 508 -21.24 -5.08 -38.13
CA TYR A 508 -20.02 -5.85 -38.34
C TYR A 508 -19.68 -6.11 -39.80
N ALA A 509 -18.39 -6.24 -40.06
CA ALA A 509 -17.83 -6.66 -41.34
C ALA A 509 -16.66 -7.62 -41.09
N SER A 510 -16.76 -8.85 -41.58
CA SER A 510 -15.76 -9.90 -41.41
C SER A 510 -15.36 -10.48 -42.75
N GLU A 511 -14.07 -10.70 -42.95
CA GLU A 511 -13.47 -11.39 -44.09
C GLU A 511 -12.71 -12.60 -43.55
N HIS A 512 -12.92 -13.78 -44.12
CA HIS A 512 -12.28 -15.02 -43.71
C HIS A 512 -11.77 -15.80 -44.91
N ASN A 513 -10.46 -15.69 -45.14
CA ASN A 513 -9.77 -16.34 -46.25
C ASN A 513 -9.24 -17.68 -45.77
N LYS A 514 -9.87 -18.77 -46.23
CA LYS A 514 -9.60 -20.15 -45.83
C LYS A 514 -9.36 -21.13 -46.98
N SER A 515 -9.54 -20.69 -48.23
CA SER A 515 -9.18 -21.44 -49.44
C SER A 515 -7.81 -22.14 -49.29
N GLY A 516 -7.73 -23.40 -49.71
CA GLY A 516 -6.53 -24.24 -49.58
C GLY A 516 -6.07 -24.58 -48.15
N SER A 517 -6.84 -24.30 -47.09
CA SER A 517 -6.51 -24.65 -45.70
C SER A 517 -7.22 -25.93 -45.23
N THR A 518 -6.52 -26.79 -44.48
CA THR A 518 -7.04 -28.11 -44.10
C THR A 518 -8.41 -28.05 -43.39
N GLY A 519 -9.46 -28.52 -44.07
CA GLY A 519 -10.84 -28.59 -43.55
C GLY A 519 -11.76 -27.45 -43.99
N TYR A 520 -11.27 -26.51 -44.80
CA TYR A 520 -12.05 -25.41 -45.39
C TYR A 520 -11.72 -25.27 -46.88
N ALA A 521 -12.67 -24.76 -47.65
CA ALA A 521 -12.68 -24.93 -49.11
C ALA A 521 -13.31 -23.75 -49.86
N TYR A 522 -13.38 -22.58 -49.22
CA TYR A 522 -13.92 -21.33 -49.74
C TYR A 522 -13.44 -20.16 -48.87
N ASP A 523 -13.48 -18.96 -49.44
CA ASP A 523 -13.33 -17.69 -48.75
C ASP A 523 -14.73 -17.09 -48.48
N GLU A 524 -14.88 -16.39 -47.35
CA GLU A 524 -16.17 -15.88 -46.87
C GLU A 524 -16.07 -14.42 -46.45
N THR A 525 -16.91 -13.56 -47.01
CA THR A 525 -17.10 -12.17 -46.53
C THR A 525 -18.52 -12.00 -45.99
N ARG A 526 -18.65 -11.50 -44.77
CA ARG A 526 -19.93 -11.16 -44.13
C ARG A 526 -20.00 -9.68 -43.80
N GLN A 527 -21.08 -9.01 -44.16
CA GLN A 527 -21.35 -7.62 -43.79
C GLN A 527 -22.80 -7.51 -43.33
N GLY A 528 -23.03 -6.96 -42.14
CA GLY A 528 -24.39 -6.92 -41.60
C GLY A 528 -24.52 -6.22 -40.27
N GLY A 529 -25.67 -6.40 -39.67
CA GLY A 529 -25.95 -5.94 -38.32
C GLY A 529 -27.11 -6.67 -37.68
N ASP A 530 -27.19 -6.56 -36.37
CA ASP A 530 -28.29 -7.10 -35.60
C ASP A 530 -28.79 -6.14 -34.52
N VAL A 531 -30.04 -6.35 -34.12
CA VAL A 531 -30.73 -5.60 -33.07
C VAL A 531 -31.19 -6.60 -32.02
N ARG A 532 -30.89 -6.30 -30.75
CA ARG A 532 -31.05 -7.22 -29.61
C ARG A 532 -31.99 -6.63 -28.57
N PHE A 533 -32.98 -7.41 -28.18
CA PHE A 533 -33.91 -7.11 -27.07
C PHE A 533 -33.77 -8.18 -26.00
N GLY A 534 -33.24 -7.80 -24.84
CA GLY A 534 -33.03 -8.69 -23.69
C GLY A 534 -34.01 -8.40 -22.55
N LYS A 535 -34.32 -9.42 -21.75
CA LYS A 535 -35.13 -9.31 -20.52
C LYS A 535 -34.56 -10.21 -19.44
N GLU A 536 -34.32 -9.65 -18.25
CA GLU A 536 -34.04 -10.47 -17.06
C GLU A 536 -35.38 -11.02 -16.51
N PHE A 537 -35.55 -12.33 -16.51
CA PHE A 537 -36.69 -13.01 -15.87
C PHE A 537 -36.42 -13.26 -14.38
N SER A 538 -35.15 -13.41 -14.02
CA SER A 538 -34.64 -13.44 -12.65
C SER A 538 -33.17 -13.01 -12.67
N GLU A 539 -32.55 -12.84 -11.51
CA GLU A 539 -31.13 -12.46 -11.43
C GLU A 539 -30.14 -13.44 -12.07
N VAL A 540 -30.60 -14.67 -12.34
CA VAL A 540 -29.78 -15.74 -12.92
C VAL A 540 -30.30 -16.21 -14.28
N LEU A 541 -31.42 -15.66 -14.79
CA LEU A 541 -32.05 -16.10 -16.03
C LEU A 541 -32.46 -14.90 -16.88
N ARG A 542 -31.83 -14.78 -18.05
CA ARG A 542 -32.10 -13.76 -19.07
C ARG A 542 -32.53 -14.44 -20.36
N GLY A 543 -33.47 -13.84 -21.08
CA GLY A 543 -33.76 -14.18 -22.46
C GLY A 543 -33.47 -13.01 -23.37
N ASP A 544 -32.97 -13.31 -24.57
CA ASP A 544 -32.58 -12.36 -25.59
C ASP A 544 -33.25 -12.75 -26.92
N LEU A 545 -33.84 -11.77 -27.59
CA LEU A 545 -34.35 -11.87 -28.95
C LEU A 545 -33.49 -10.99 -29.85
N THR A 546 -32.79 -11.60 -30.78
CA THR A 546 -31.93 -10.93 -31.77
C THR A 546 -32.58 -11.04 -33.14
N TYR A 547 -32.66 -9.94 -33.87
CA TYR A 547 -32.97 -9.92 -35.31
C TYR A 547 -31.74 -9.46 -36.07
N ARG A 548 -31.26 -10.28 -37.02
CA ARG A 548 -30.04 -10.08 -37.80
C ARG A 548 -30.40 -9.94 -39.28
N ILE A 549 -29.70 -9.04 -39.96
CA ILE A 549 -29.66 -8.99 -41.41
C ILE A 549 -28.20 -8.87 -41.86
N GLU A 550 -27.74 -9.80 -42.70
CA GLU A 550 -26.38 -9.80 -43.21
C GLU A 550 -26.30 -10.29 -44.66
N THR A 551 -25.37 -9.71 -45.40
CA THR A 551 -24.94 -10.17 -46.72
C THR A 551 -23.73 -11.07 -46.55
N VAL A 552 -23.76 -12.23 -47.19
CA VAL A 552 -22.67 -13.22 -47.21
C VAL A 552 -22.23 -13.47 -48.64
N ASP A 553 -20.97 -13.15 -48.95
CA ASP A 553 -20.31 -13.54 -50.20
C ASP A 553 -19.44 -14.79 -49.97
N ILE A 554 -19.68 -15.83 -50.76
CA ILE A 554 -18.89 -17.07 -50.78
C ILE A 554 -18.10 -17.13 -52.09
N SER A 555 -16.78 -17.04 -51.98
CA SER A 555 -15.86 -16.98 -53.13
C SER A 555 -14.66 -17.93 -52.97
N ASP A 556 -13.76 -17.96 -53.96
CA ASP A 556 -12.57 -18.84 -54.07
C ASP A 556 -12.78 -20.30 -53.63
N LEU A 557 -13.73 -21.00 -54.26
CA LEU A 557 -14.09 -22.37 -53.92
C LEU A 557 -13.07 -23.40 -54.44
N ASP A 558 -12.64 -24.33 -53.58
CA ASP A 558 -11.79 -25.47 -53.98
C ASP A 558 -12.46 -26.32 -55.07
N SER A 559 -11.67 -26.94 -55.93
CA SER A 559 -12.16 -27.76 -57.06
C SER A 559 -13.06 -28.95 -56.68
N ASN A 560 -12.94 -29.46 -55.44
CA ASN A 560 -13.62 -30.66 -54.95
C ASN A 560 -14.84 -30.38 -54.04
N VAL A 561 -15.35 -29.15 -53.99
CA VAL A 561 -16.55 -28.83 -53.17
C VAL A 561 -17.83 -29.51 -53.68
N SER A 562 -18.78 -29.72 -52.76
CA SER A 562 -20.10 -30.26 -53.07
C SER A 562 -20.92 -29.32 -53.97
N GLN A 563 -21.88 -29.88 -54.72
CA GLN A 563 -22.75 -29.04 -55.57
C GLN A 563 -23.55 -28.03 -54.75
N ALA A 564 -24.07 -28.44 -53.58
CA ALA A 564 -24.78 -27.55 -52.68
C ALA A 564 -23.96 -26.30 -52.31
N LEU A 565 -22.65 -26.42 -52.07
CA LEU A 565 -21.81 -25.25 -51.79
C LEU A 565 -21.56 -24.38 -53.03
N LYS A 566 -21.58 -24.95 -54.24
CA LYS A 566 -21.50 -24.19 -55.51
C LYS A 566 -22.79 -23.41 -55.77
N ASP A 567 -23.93 -23.95 -55.35
CA ASP A 567 -25.26 -23.32 -55.48
C ASP A 567 -25.47 -22.16 -54.46
N GLU A 568 -24.58 -22.05 -53.46
CA GLU A 568 -24.48 -20.94 -52.50
C GLU A 568 -23.34 -19.95 -52.83
N ALA A 569 -22.60 -20.14 -53.94
CA ALA A 569 -21.50 -19.26 -54.31
C ALA A 569 -21.97 -17.86 -54.76
N GLY A 570 -21.20 -16.83 -54.42
CA GLY A 570 -21.53 -15.42 -54.62
C GLY A 570 -22.29 -14.80 -53.44
N GLU A 571 -22.91 -13.65 -53.69
CA GLU A 571 -23.54 -12.79 -52.70
C GLU A 571 -24.99 -13.24 -52.39
N ASN A 572 -25.27 -13.56 -51.13
CA ASN A 572 -26.59 -13.97 -50.63
C ASN A 572 -26.99 -13.14 -49.39
N THR A 573 -28.23 -12.64 -49.33
CA THR A 573 -28.75 -11.96 -48.14
C THR A 573 -29.41 -12.96 -47.19
N ILE A 574 -28.93 -13.03 -45.94
CA ILE A 574 -29.52 -13.80 -44.84
C ILE A 574 -30.27 -12.85 -43.91
N SER A 575 -31.54 -13.18 -43.63
CA SER A 575 -32.36 -12.53 -42.60
C SER A 575 -32.75 -13.57 -41.56
N SER A 576 -32.44 -13.32 -40.29
CA SER A 576 -32.68 -14.30 -39.22
C SER A 576 -33.18 -13.71 -37.91
N ALA A 577 -33.91 -14.54 -37.16
CA ALA A 577 -34.34 -14.27 -35.80
C ALA A 577 -33.81 -15.36 -34.87
N MET A 578 -33.06 -14.96 -33.84
CA MET A 578 -32.52 -15.85 -32.82
C MET A 578 -33.16 -15.55 -31.46
N PHE A 579 -33.66 -16.59 -30.81
CA PHE A 579 -34.01 -16.54 -29.39
C PHE A 579 -32.95 -17.27 -28.57
N GLN A 580 -32.39 -16.61 -27.56
CA GLN A 580 -31.39 -17.16 -26.66
C GLN A 580 -31.87 -17.09 -25.21
N LEU A 581 -31.66 -18.15 -24.44
CA LEU A 581 -31.80 -18.18 -22.99
C LEU A 581 -30.42 -18.36 -22.36
N THR A 582 -30.09 -17.46 -21.43
CA THR A 582 -28.84 -17.46 -20.67
C THR A 582 -29.15 -17.66 -19.19
N LYS A 583 -28.67 -18.76 -18.61
CA LYS A 583 -28.67 -18.97 -17.16
C LYS A 583 -27.27 -18.75 -16.61
N ASN A 584 -27.05 -17.67 -15.87
CA ASN A 584 -25.76 -17.35 -15.25
C ASN A 584 -25.86 -17.42 -13.72
N THR A 585 -25.06 -18.27 -13.09
CA THR A 585 -24.96 -18.40 -11.63
C THR A 585 -23.57 -18.04 -11.08
N THR A 586 -22.72 -17.34 -11.85
CA THR A 586 -21.38 -16.97 -11.38
C THR A 586 -21.40 -15.89 -10.30
N ASP A 587 -20.39 -15.94 -9.44
CA ASP A 587 -20.18 -14.98 -8.34
C ASP A 587 -19.64 -13.63 -8.84
N ASN A 588 -18.74 -13.65 -9.82
CA ASN A 588 -18.17 -12.45 -10.44
C ASN A 588 -18.24 -12.52 -11.98
N ARG A 589 -18.43 -11.38 -12.65
CA ARG A 589 -18.45 -11.28 -14.13
C ARG A 589 -17.05 -11.35 -14.76
N PHE A 590 -16.04 -10.78 -14.11
CA PHE A 590 -14.70 -10.60 -14.68
C PHE A 590 -13.71 -11.70 -14.26
N ASN A 591 -13.85 -12.23 -13.05
CA ASN A 591 -13.01 -13.30 -12.52
C ASN A 591 -13.86 -14.29 -11.70
N PRO A 592 -14.71 -15.11 -12.34
CA PRO A 592 -15.58 -16.06 -11.66
C PRO A 592 -14.77 -17.16 -10.96
N VAL A 593 -15.12 -17.46 -9.71
CA VAL A 593 -14.49 -18.53 -8.92
C VAL A 593 -15.50 -19.65 -8.61
N ARG A 594 -16.80 -19.36 -8.72
CA ARG A 594 -17.91 -20.30 -8.48
C ARG A 594 -19.04 -20.09 -9.49
N GLY A 595 -19.92 -21.08 -9.60
CA GLY A 595 -21.09 -21.03 -10.48
C GLY A 595 -20.83 -21.53 -11.90
N ALA A 596 -21.81 -21.33 -12.79
CA ALA A 596 -21.74 -21.74 -14.19
C ALA A 596 -22.56 -20.81 -15.08
N ILE A 597 -22.24 -20.79 -16.38
CA ILE A 597 -23.03 -20.15 -17.42
C ILE A 597 -23.56 -21.26 -18.34
N LEU A 598 -24.88 -21.31 -18.51
CA LEU A 598 -25.56 -22.17 -19.48
C LEU A 598 -26.24 -21.28 -20.52
N VAL A 599 -25.98 -21.52 -21.79
CA VAL A 599 -26.60 -20.82 -22.91
C VAL A 599 -27.28 -21.84 -23.81
N GLY A 600 -28.51 -21.55 -24.22
CA GLY A 600 -29.19 -22.28 -25.28
C GLY A 600 -29.86 -21.28 -26.21
N SER A 601 -29.66 -21.44 -27.52
CA SER A 601 -30.27 -20.59 -28.55
C SER A 601 -30.93 -21.42 -29.64
N VAL A 602 -31.90 -20.81 -30.31
CA VAL A 602 -32.51 -21.30 -31.54
C VAL A 602 -32.54 -20.13 -32.52
N GLU A 603 -31.98 -20.31 -33.70
CA GLU A 603 -31.97 -19.34 -34.79
C GLU A 603 -32.80 -19.90 -35.96
N VAL A 604 -33.63 -19.03 -36.55
CA VAL A 604 -34.43 -19.31 -37.75
C VAL A 604 -34.11 -18.25 -38.78
N ALA A 605 -33.71 -18.66 -39.98
CA ALA A 605 -33.45 -17.80 -41.12
C ALA A 605 -34.47 -18.03 -42.24
N GLY A 606 -34.64 -17.04 -43.11
CA GLY A 606 -35.47 -17.16 -44.31
C GLY A 606 -36.99 -17.14 -44.05
N GLY A 607 -37.75 -17.62 -45.04
CA GLY A 607 -39.21 -17.76 -44.97
C GLY A 607 -39.92 -16.41 -44.74
N PRO A 608 -40.70 -16.23 -43.65
CA PRO A 608 -41.40 -14.97 -43.38
C PRO A 608 -40.47 -13.81 -43.01
N LEU A 609 -39.18 -14.06 -42.75
CA LEU A 609 -38.17 -13.04 -42.44
C LEU A 609 -37.54 -12.42 -43.70
N GLY A 610 -37.83 -12.96 -44.89
CA GLY A 610 -37.16 -12.59 -46.13
C GLY A 610 -35.71 -13.07 -46.18
N GLY A 611 -34.89 -12.41 -46.99
CA GLY A 611 -33.58 -12.93 -47.41
C GLY A 611 -33.69 -13.66 -48.75
N ASP A 612 -32.55 -13.78 -49.42
CA ASP A 612 -32.42 -14.49 -50.70
C ASP A 612 -32.18 -16.00 -50.48
N LYS A 613 -31.83 -16.39 -49.25
CA LYS A 613 -31.63 -17.75 -48.73
C LYS A 613 -32.20 -17.88 -47.30
#